data_AF-A0A9E4MD51-F1
#
_entry.id   AF-A0A9E4MD51-F1
#
_cell.length_a   1.000
_cell.length_b   1.000
_cell.length_c   1.000
_cell.angle_alpha   90.00
_cell.angle_beta   90.00
_cell.angle_gamma   90.00
#
_symmetry.space_group_name_H-M   'P 1'
#
loop_
_entity.id
_entity.type
_entity.pdbx_description
1 polymer ?
#
loop_
_entity_poly.entity_id
_entity_poly.type
_entity_poly.pdbx_seq_one_letter_code
_entity_poly.pdbx_strand_id
1 'polypeptide(L)' 'MVITKKHLSRRTMLRGLGASIALPLLDGMVPAFAAIRNTAARPVKRLGAVYVPNGMSMARWLPPTEGHLEMT' A
#
# COMPACT_ATOMS: atom_id res chain seq x y z
N MET A 1 2.12 20.07 23.87
CA MET A 1 1.45 18.77 23.58
C MET A 1 2.50 17.67 23.59
N VAL A 2 2.32 16.60 24.38
CA VAL A 2 3.24 15.44 24.42
C VAL A 2 2.58 14.25 23.73
N ILE A 3 3.24 13.67 22.73
CA ILE A 3 2.72 12.52 21.95
C ILE A 3 3.61 11.31 22.24
N THR A 4 3.05 10.29 22.90
CA THR A 4 3.79 9.09 23.33
C THR A 4 3.91 8.01 22.24
N LYS A 5 3.19 8.15 21.12
CA LYS A 5 3.16 7.20 19.99
C LYS A 5 2.82 5.75 20.39
N LYS A 6 2.16 5.56 21.53
CA LYS A 6 1.61 4.25 21.92
C LYS A 6 0.53 3.85 20.92
N HIS A 7 0.56 2.59 20.50
CA HIS A 7 -0.38 2.00 19.56
C HIS A 7 -0.54 0.51 19.86
N LEU A 8 -1.63 -0.07 19.41
CA LEU A 8 -1.93 -1.48 19.61
C LEU A 8 -1.11 -2.35 18.64
N SER A 9 -0.36 -3.31 19.17
CA SER A 9 0.39 -4.27 18.35
C SER A 9 -0.55 -5.30 17.72
N ARG A 10 -0.53 -5.40 16.38
CA ARG A 10 -1.27 -6.44 15.64
C ARG A 10 -0.95 -7.85 16.12
N ARG A 11 0.32 -8.10 16.47
CA ARG A 11 0.80 -9.42 16.89
C ARG A 11 0.17 -9.81 18.22
N THR A 12 0.06 -8.86 19.14
CA THR A 12 -0.56 -9.09 20.46
C THR A 12 -2.04 -9.40 20.30
N MET A 13 -2.76 -8.65 19.45
CA MET A 13 -4.16 -8.95 19.15
C MET A 13 -4.35 -10.34 18.54
N LEU A 14 -3.59 -10.67 17.49
CA LEU A 14 -3.71 -11.96 16.79
C LEU A 14 -3.33 -13.17 17.68
N ARG A 15 -2.50 -12.97 18.71
CA ARG A 15 -2.13 -14.01 19.68
C ARG A 15 -3.13 -14.18 20.82
N GLY A 16 -3.81 -13.10 21.23
CA GLY A 16 -4.67 -13.10 22.42
C GLY A 16 -6.15 -13.35 22.16
N LEU A 17 -6.67 -12.92 21.01
CA LEU A 17 -8.11 -13.03 20.67
C LEU A 17 -8.44 -14.24 19.77
N GLY A 18 -7.43 -15.03 19.39
CA GLY A 18 -7.57 -15.98 18.28
C GLY A 18 -7.80 -15.26 16.95
N ALA A 19 -7.84 -15.99 15.84
CA ALA A 19 -8.22 -15.44 14.55
C ALA A 19 -9.71 -15.03 14.60
N SER A 20 -10.03 -13.84 15.13
CA SER A 20 -11.29 -13.17 14.88
C SER A 20 -11.33 -12.82 13.39
N ILE A 21 -11.78 -13.78 12.61
CA ILE A 21 -11.89 -13.82 11.16
C ILE A 21 -12.33 -12.44 10.62
N ALA A 22 -11.53 -11.88 9.70
CA ALA A 22 -11.81 -10.72 8.85
C ALA A 22 -11.61 -9.28 9.36
N LEU A 23 -11.15 -9.00 10.59
CA LEU A 23 -11.12 -7.59 11.03
C LEU A 23 -10.14 -6.73 10.21
N PRO A 24 -10.63 -5.64 9.57
CA PRO A 24 -9.78 -4.63 8.96
C PRO A 24 -8.81 -4.02 9.98
N LEU A 25 -7.71 -3.43 9.49
CA LEU A 25 -6.78 -2.70 10.34
C LEU A 25 -7.52 -1.64 11.17
N LEU A 26 -7.42 -1.73 12.50
CA LEU A 26 -8.02 -0.77 13.42
C LEU A 26 -7.19 0.53 13.45
N ASP A 27 -7.87 1.68 13.53
CA ASP A 27 -7.19 2.98 13.62
C ASP A 27 -6.22 3.08 14.83
N GLY A 28 -6.56 2.44 15.95
CA GLY A 28 -5.70 2.38 17.14
C GLY A 28 -4.39 1.60 16.97
N MET A 29 -4.18 0.92 15.84
CA MET A 29 -2.93 0.23 15.51
C MET A 29 -1.89 1.15 14.83
N VAL A 30 -2.28 2.36 14.46
CA VAL A 30 -1.37 3.36 13.90
C VAL A 30 -1.00 4.38 14.99
N PRO A 31 0.31 4.62 15.24
CA PRO A 31 0.71 5.64 16.21
C PRO A 31 0.22 7.03 15.80
N ALA A 32 -0.18 7.84 16.80
CA ALA A 32 -0.59 9.21 16.57
C ALA A 32 0.50 10.01 15.82
N PHE A 33 0.08 10.72 14.77
CA PHE A 33 0.96 11.49 13.87
C PHE A 33 2.05 10.66 13.16
N ALA A 34 1.86 9.34 13.02
CA ALA A 34 2.73 8.52 12.20
C ALA A 34 2.53 8.81 10.70
N ALA A 35 3.63 8.81 9.94
CA ALA A 35 3.56 8.90 8.49
C ALA A 35 2.90 7.63 7.92
N ILE A 36 1.63 7.72 7.50
CA ILE A 36 0.81 6.58 7.03
C ILE A 36 1.53 5.76 5.95
N ARG A 37 2.34 6.41 5.09
CA ARG A 37 3.15 5.75 4.04
C ARG A 37 4.11 4.66 4.56
N ASN A 38 4.47 4.70 5.83
CA ASN A 38 5.39 3.75 6.49
C ASN A 38 4.64 2.77 7.42
N THR A 39 3.32 2.69 7.33
CA THR A 39 2.48 1.88 8.22
C THR A 39 1.70 0.84 7.43
N ALA A 40 1.16 -0.15 8.13
CA ALA A 40 0.25 -1.12 7.54
C ALA A 40 -1.07 -0.49 7.05
N ALA A 41 -1.40 0.75 7.45
CA ALA A 41 -2.57 1.49 6.98
C ALA A 41 -2.38 2.14 5.61
N ARG A 42 -1.23 1.92 4.94
CA ARG A 42 -0.97 2.53 3.64
C ARG A 42 -1.99 2.04 2.61
N PRO A 43 -2.79 2.93 2.00
CA PRO A 43 -3.76 2.53 0.99
C PRO A 43 -3.05 2.01 -0.27
N VAL A 44 -3.68 1.07 -0.96
CA VAL A 44 -3.22 0.59 -2.26
C VAL A 44 -3.40 1.70 -3.29
N LYS A 45 -2.32 2.11 -3.95
CA LYS A 45 -2.38 3.04 -5.08
C LYS A 45 -2.96 2.31 -6.29
N ARG A 46 -4.16 2.70 -6.71
CA ARG A 46 -4.85 2.10 -7.87
C ARG A 46 -4.80 2.99 -9.12
N LEU A 47 -4.57 4.28 -8.93
CA LEU A 47 -4.44 5.24 -10.02
C LEU A 47 -2.96 5.41 -10.37
N GLY A 48 -2.62 5.20 -11.64
CA GLY A 48 -1.35 5.56 -12.24
C GLY A 48 -1.62 6.41 -13.47
N ALA A 49 -0.96 7.57 -13.56
CA ALA A 49 -0.98 8.41 -14.76
C ALA A 49 0.47 8.55 -15.25
N VAL A 50 0.69 8.26 -16.53
CA VAL A 50 1.98 8.40 -17.19
C VAL A 50 1.82 9.43 -18.28
N TYR A 51 2.64 10.47 -18.25
CA TYR A 51 2.66 11.52 -19.26
C TYR A 51 4.00 11.51 -19.97
N VAL A 52 3.97 11.54 -21.30
CA VAL A 52 5.17 11.57 -22.15
C VAL A 52 5.13 12.87 -22.96
N PRO A 53 5.88 13.91 -22.53
CA PRO A 53 5.99 15.13 -23.32
C PRO A 53 6.79 14.85 -24.60
N ASN A 54 6.36 15.42 -25.73
CA ASN A 54 6.97 15.30 -27.07
C ASN A 54 6.56 14.09 -27.93
N GLY A 55 5.46 13.41 -27.58
CA GLY A 55 4.95 12.30 -28.39
C GLY A 55 5.69 10.99 -28.12
N MET A 56 5.10 9.90 -28.58
CA MET A 56 5.50 8.55 -28.20
C MET A 56 6.00 7.79 -29.43
N SER A 57 7.19 7.20 -29.34
CA SER A 57 7.68 6.29 -30.37
C SER A 57 6.89 4.98 -30.29
N MET A 58 5.83 4.86 -31.09
CA MET A 58 4.91 3.71 -31.02
C MET A 58 5.62 2.37 -31.27
N ALA A 59 6.69 2.35 -32.07
CA ALA A 59 7.46 1.13 -32.31
C ALA A 59 8.17 0.57 -31.06
N ARG A 60 8.50 1.41 -30.08
CA ARG A 60 9.07 0.97 -28.79
C ARG A 60 8.02 0.85 -27.69
N TRP A 61 6.88 1.50 -27.87
CA TRP A 61 5.79 1.51 -26.89
C TRP A 61 4.86 0.32 -27.04
N LEU A 62 4.56 -0.10 -28.27
CA LEU A 62 3.74 -1.28 -28.50
C LEU A 62 4.59 -2.54 -28.32
N PRO A 63 4.11 -3.51 -27.53
CA PRO A 63 4.68 -4.83 -27.50
C PRO A 63 4.61 -5.47 -28.89
N PRO A 64 5.66 -6.16 -29.35
CA PRO A 64 5.69 -6.77 -30.68
C PRO A 64 4.78 -8.01 -30.80
N THR A 65 4.29 -8.54 -29.69
CA THR A 65 3.48 -9.76 -29.63
C THR A 65 2.35 -9.58 -28.63
N GLU A 66 1.18 -10.14 -28.92
CA GLU A 66 0.06 -10.18 -27.98
C GLU A 66 0.36 -11.12 -26.81
N GLY A 67 0.00 -10.74 -25.58
CA GLY A 67 0.23 -11.57 -24.39
C GLY A 67 0.49 -10.76 -23.12
N HIS A 68 0.80 -11.47 -22.02
CA HIS A 68 1.25 -10.83 -20.78
C HIS A 68 2.61 -10.18 -20.98
N LEU A 69 2.76 -8.95 -20.50
CA LEU A 69 4.06 -8.29 -20.46
C LEU A 69 4.88 -8.89 -19.33
N GLU A 70 5.88 -9.68 -19.69
CA GLU A 70 6.87 -10.17 -18.73
C GLU A 70 7.78 -9.01 -18.33
N MET A 71 7.55 -8.48 -17.13
CA MET A 71 8.40 -7.47 -16.51
C MET A 71 9.56 -8.20 -15.81
N THR A 72 10.61 -8.54 -16.55
CA THR A 72 11.89 -8.98 -15.96
C THR A 72 12.70 -7.79 -15.48
#